data_AF-A0A2D6X6L5-F1
#
_entry.id   AF-A0A2D6X6L5-F1
#
_cell.length_a   1.000
_cell.length_b   1.000
_cell.length_c   1.000
_cell.angle_alpha   90.00
_cell.angle_beta   90.00
_cell.angle_gamma   90.00
#
_symmetry.space_group_name_H-M   'P 1'
#
loop_
_entity.id
_entity.type
_entity.pdbx_description
1 polymer ?
#
loop_
_entity_poly.entity_id
_entity_poly.type
_entity_poly.pdbx_seq_one_letter_code
_entity_poly.pdbx_strand_id
1 'polypeptide(L)'
;NAPDPVESEIIFISTPSVTAGASTLMEAHTITYDHNGVEVNRGLSSFLNWTSSDATVAGVAVNGDRLGVVTGVAEGNITLTVTHRNSGALASLPVVVGPAP
;
A
#
# COMPACT_ATOMS: atom_id res chain seq x y z
N ASN A 1 24.45 -0.44 20.91
CA ASN A 1 23.95 -0.79 19.57
C ASN A 1 22.79 -1.75 19.71
N ALA A 2 21.56 -1.27 19.58
CA ALA A 2 20.52 -2.18 19.11
C ALA A 2 20.80 -2.42 17.62
N PRO A 3 20.82 -3.68 17.15
CA PRO A 3 20.96 -3.95 15.72
C PRO A 3 19.85 -3.24 14.93
N ASP A 4 20.19 -2.80 13.73
CA ASP A 4 19.24 -2.20 12.80
C ASP A 4 18.09 -3.20 12.56
N PRO A 5 16.83 -2.74 12.45
CA PRO A 5 15.72 -3.60 12.07
C PRO A 5 16.04 -4.27 10.74
N VAL A 6 15.97 -5.59 10.71
CA VAL A 6 16.48 -6.40 9.59
C VAL A 6 15.42 -6.59 8.51
N GLU A 7 14.16 -6.61 8.91
CA GLU A 7 13.06 -6.97 8.02
C GLU A 7 11.83 -6.11 8.29
N SER A 8 11.10 -5.76 7.23
CA SER A 8 9.79 -5.14 7.35
C SER A 8 8.79 -5.86 6.47
N GLU A 9 7.60 -6.07 7.01
CA GLU A 9 6.46 -6.62 6.29
C GLU A 9 5.42 -5.51 6.09
N ILE A 10 4.80 -5.46 4.90
CA ILE A 10 3.70 -4.56 4.61
C ILE A 10 2.41 -5.38 4.62
N ILE A 11 1.45 -4.97 5.46
CA ILE A 11 0.17 -5.65 5.64
C ILE A 11 -0.95 -4.75 5.16
N PHE A 12 -1.76 -5.26 4.24
CA PHE A 12 -2.96 -4.59 3.76
C PHE A 12 -4.14 -4.90 4.68
N ILE A 13 -4.87 -3.87 5.10
CA ILE A 13 -6.01 -4.03 6.01
C ILE A 13 -7.29 -4.37 5.23
N SER A 14 -7.32 -4.06 3.94
CA SER A 14 -8.44 -4.38 3.06
C SER A 14 -8.00 -4.47 1.59
N THR A 15 -8.75 -5.26 0.82
CA THR A 15 -8.67 -5.28 -0.65
C THR A 15 -9.67 -4.29 -1.21
N PRO A 16 -9.25 -3.19 -1.87
CA PRO A 16 -10.20 -2.23 -2.39
C PRO A 16 -10.87 -2.78 -3.65
N SER A 17 -12.17 -2.56 -3.74
CA SER A 17 -12.90 -2.47 -5.00
C SER A 17 -13.38 -1.04 -5.15
N VAL A 18 -13.24 -0.47 -6.34
CA VAL A 18 -13.66 0.91 -6.62
C VAL A 18 -14.51 0.93 -7.88
N THR A 19 -15.48 1.83 -7.94
CA THR A 19 -16.26 2.05 -9.17
C THR A 19 -15.52 3.04 -10.07
N ALA A 20 -15.57 2.87 -11.38
CA ALA A 20 -15.04 3.88 -12.31
C ALA A 20 -15.67 5.26 -12.03
N GLY A 21 -14.83 6.29 -11.89
CA GLY A 21 -15.22 7.64 -11.49
C GLY A 21 -15.29 7.88 -9.97
N ALA A 22 -15.13 6.84 -9.14
CA ALA A 22 -15.13 6.95 -7.68
C ALA A 22 -13.70 6.86 -7.10
N SER A 23 -13.56 7.18 -5.82
CA SER A 23 -12.31 7.00 -5.07
C SER A 23 -12.57 6.25 -3.76
N THR A 24 -11.60 5.46 -3.34
CA THR A 24 -11.61 4.76 -2.06
C THR A 24 -10.29 4.98 -1.33
N LEU A 25 -10.35 4.99 0.00
CA LEU A 25 -9.16 5.09 0.84
C LEU A 25 -8.66 3.69 1.13
N MET A 26 -7.34 3.53 1.09
CA MET A 26 -6.66 2.28 1.39
C MET A 26 -5.61 2.53 2.48
N GLU A 27 -5.54 1.62 3.44
CA GLU A 27 -4.58 1.65 4.54
C GLU A 27 -3.70 0.41 4.49
N ALA A 28 -2.38 0.63 4.61
CA ALA A 28 -1.40 -0.43 4.79
C ALA A 28 -0.58 -0.16 6.04
N HIS A 29 -0.26 -1.20 6.79
CA HIS A 29 0.60 -1.14 7.97
C HIS A 29 1.96 -1.73 7.65
N THR A 30 2.97 -1.32 8.41
CA THR A 30 4.30 -1.90 8.31
C THR A 30 4.68 -2.46 9.66
N ILE A 31 5.04 -3.74 9.69
CA ILE A 31 5.62 -4.37 10.87
C ILE A 31 7.12 -4.47 10.63
N THR A 32 7.91 -4.00 11.59
CA THR A 32 9.38 -4.12 11.57
C THR A 32 9.84 -5.13 12.61
N TYR A 33 10.74 -6.02 12.21
CA TYR A 33 11.31 -7.05 13.09
C TYR A 33 12.78 -6.77 13.38
N ASP A 34 13.22 -7.07 14.60
CA ASP A 34 14.64 -7.10 14.93
C ASP A 34 15.31 -8.38 14.40
N HIS A 35 16.62 -8.49 14.56
CA HIS A 35 17.38 -9.67 14.12
C HIS A 35 16.98 -11.00 14.81
N ASN A 36 16.19 -10.94 15.87
CA ASN A 36 15.67 -12.11 16.58
C ASN A 36 14.23 -12.45 16.15
N GLY A 37 13.67 -11.73 15.17
CA GLY A 37 12.28 -11.88 14.74
C GLY A 37 11.28 -11.30 15.74
N VAL A 38 11.72 -10.47 16.69
CA VAL A 38 10.81 -9.79 17.62
C VAL A 38 10.23 -8.58 16.90
N GLU A 39 8.90 -8.43 16.92
CA GLU A 39 8.24 -7.22 16.44
C GLU A 39 8.75 -6.03 17.26
N VAL A 40 9.46 -5.14 16.58
CA VAL A 40 9.88 -3.85 17.09
C VAL A 40 9.10 -2.80 16.33
N ASN A 41 7.91 -2.47 16.80
CA ASN A 41 7.03 -1.46 16.20
C ASN A 41 7.59 -0.04 16.44
N ARG A 42 8.76 0.25 15.86
CA ARG A 42 9.48 1.51 16.01
C ARG A 42 8.88 2.56 15.07
N GLY A 43 7.77 3.18 15.47
CA GLY A 43 7.37 4.54 15.09
C GLY A 43 7.47 4.87 13.58
N LEU A 44 6.62 4.30 12.73
CA LEU A 44 5.30 4.85 12.37
C LEU A 44 5.27 6.19 11.61
N SER A 45 6.38 6.59 10.98
CA SER A 45 6.32 7.40 9.75
C SER A 45 6.49 6.45 8.56
N SER A 46 5.43 5.70 8.26
CA SER A 46 5.45 4.76 7.14
C SER A 46 5.52 5.59 5.87
N PHE A 47 6.70 5.93 5.34
CA PHE A 47 6.75 6.54 4.01
C PHE A 47 6.46 5.43 3.00
N LEU A 48 5.18 5.15 2.77
CA LEU A 48 4.76 4.18 1.78
C LEU A 48 4.72 4.86 0.42
N ASN A 49 5.37 4.23 -0.56
CA ASN A 49 5.22 4.61 -1.94
C ASN A 49 4.18 3.71 -2.60
N TRP A 50 3.13 4.32 -3.15
CA TRP A 50 2.04 3.61 -3.79
C TRP A 50 2.19 3.76 -5.30
N THR A 51 2.06 2.66 -6.03
CA THR A 51 2.09 2.64 -7.49
C THR A 51 1.01 1.74 -8.03
N SER A 52 0.40 2.15 -9.15
CA SER A 52 -0.56 1.34 -9.89
C SER A 52 0.13 0.69 -11.09
N SER A 53 -0.23 -0.55 -11.39
CA SER A 53 0.21 -1.22 -12.62
C SER A 53 -0.36 -0.58 -13.89
N ASP A 54 -1.53 0.06 -13.81
CA ASP A 54 -2.17 0.72 -14.94
C ASP A 54 -2.99 1.94 -14.49
N ALA A 55 -2.44 3.13 -14.72
CA ALA A 55 -3.09 4.40 -14.37
C ALA A 55 -4.30 4.75 -15.27
N THR A 56 -4.49 4.06 -16.40
CA THR A 56 -5.66 4.24 -17.26
C THR A 56 -6.90 3.51 -16.73
N VAL A 57 -6.70 2.52 -15.86
CA VAL A 57 -7.76 1.76 -15.18
C VAL A 57 -7.98 2.30 -13.78
N ALA A 58 -6.93 2.47 -12.98
CA ALA A 58 -7.01 3.14 -11.68
C ALA A 58 -5.68 3.81 -11.27
N GLY A 59 -5.77 5.02 -10.76
CA GLY A 59 -4.65 5.76 -10.18
C GLY A 59 -4.58 5.57 -8.67
N VAL A 60 -3.40 5.78 -8.08
CA VAL A 60 -3.23 5.86 -6.63
C VAL A 60 -2.42 7.11 -6.27
N ALA A 61 -2.89 7.86 -5.29
CA ALA A 61 -2.21 9.01 -4.73
C ALA A 61 -1.88 8.75 -3.25
N VAL A 62 -0.67 9.13 -2.83
CA VAL A 62 -0.26 9.04 -1.42
C VAL A 62 -1.01 10.08 -0.61
N ASN A 63 -1.64 9.67 0.50
CA ASN A 63 -2.38 10.55 1.40
C ASN A 63 -1.85 10.43 2.83
N GLY A 64 -0.83 11.21 3.15
CA GLY A 64 -0.08 11.05 4.40
C GLY A 64 0.85 9.85 4.35
N ASP A 65 1.28 9.36 5.50
CA ASP A 65 2.34 8.35 5.57
C ASP A 65 1.83 6.99 5.03
N ARG A 66 0.76 6.47 5.62
CA ARG A 66 0.34 5.07 5.41
C ARG A 66 -0.86 4.87 4.49
N LEU A 67 -1.51 5.94 4.04
CA LEU A 67 -2.75 5.85 3.27
C LEU A 67 -2.49 6.10 1.79
N GLY A 68 -3.20 5.34 0.96
CA GLY A 68 -3.31 5.56 -0.48
C GLY A 68 -4.76 5.88 -0.83
N VAL A 69 -5.00 6.92 -1.64
CA VAL A 69 -6.30 7.16 -2.26
C VAL A 69 -6.27 6.54 -3.64
N VAL A 70 -7.10 5.52 -3.84
CA VAL A 70 -7.23 4.81 -5.11
C VAL A 70 -8.44 5.38 -5.85
N THR A 71 -8.21 5.87 -7.07
CA THR A 71 -9.25 6.47 -7.93
C THR A 71 -9.47 5.59 -9.15
N GLY A 72 -10.69 5.09 -9.31
CA GLY A 72 -11.10 4.31 -10.48
C GLY A 72 -11.28 5.21 -11.71
N VAL A 73 -10.65 4.87 -12.82
CA VAL A 73 -10.73 5.60 -14.09
C VAL A 73 -11.61 4.83 -15.08
N ALA A 74 -11.36 3.53 -15.25
CA ALA A 74 -12.12 2.66 -16.16
C ALA A 74 -12.28 1.25 -15.56
N GLU A 75 -13.31 0.52 -15.98
CA GLU A 75 -13.52 -0.86 -15.56
C GLU A 75 -12.31 -1.73 -15.91
N GLY A 76 -11.88 -2.57 -14.96
CA GLY A 76 -10.72 -3.44 -15.16
C GLY A 76 -10.12 -3.94 -13.85
N ASN A 77 -8.95 -4.55 -13.97
CA ASN A 77 -8.16 -5.00 -12.81
C ASN A 77 -6.79 -4.35 -12.88
N ILE A 78 -6.28 -3.94 -11.71
CA ILE A 78 -4.90 -3.48 -11.56
C ILE A 78 -4.26 -4.20 -10.38
N THR A 79 -2.94 -4.15 -10.34
CA THR A 79 -2.17 -4.48 -9.14
C THR A 79 -1.58 -3.21 -8.58
N LEU A 80 -1.90 -2.91 -7.32
CA LEU A 80 -1.21 -1.88 -6.57
C LEU A 80 0.06 -2.46 -5.98
N THR A 81 1.18 -1.74 -6.10
CA THR A 81 2.44 -2.08 -5.44
C THR A 81 2.77 -1.00 -4.42
N VAL A 82 3.03 -1.45 -3.19
CA VAL A 82 3.43 -0.60 -2.07
C VAL A 82 4.85 -0.91 -1.68
N THR A 83 5.67 0.14 -1.60
CA THR A 83 7.06 0.05 -1.16
C THR A 83 7.25 0.82 0.13
N HIS A 84 7.82 0.17 1.14
CA HIS A 84 8.27 0.87 2.33
C HIS A 84 9.62 1.54 2.03
N ARG A 85 9.67 2.88 2.02
CA ARG A 85 10.86 3.62 1.55
C ARG A 85 12.13 3.37 2.36
N ASN A 86 12.00 3.04 3.65
CA ASN A 86 13.17 2.87 4.52
C ASN A 86 13.80 1.47 4.36
N SER A 87 12.99 0.41 4.41
CA SER A 87 13.51 -0.96 4.31
C SER A 87 13.57 -1.49 2.88
N GLY A 88 12.88 -0.85 1.94
CA GLY A 88 12.70 -1.36 0.58
C GLY A 88 11.72 -2.53 0.49
N ALA A 89 11.02 -2.87 1.58
CA ALA A 89 10.01 -3.93 1.56
C ALA A 89 8.91 -3.63 0.53
N LEU A 90 8.45 -4.68 -0.15
CA LEU A 90 7.45 -4.59 -1.21
C LEU A 90 6.27 -5.50 -0.89
N ALA A 91 5.06 -4.98 -1.10
CA ALA A 91 3.85 -5.78 -1.11
C ALA A 91 2.94 -5.35 -2.26
N SER A 92 2.21 -6.31 -2.82
CA SER A 92 1.30 -6.10 -3.94
C SER A 92 -0.11 -6.51 -3.59
N LEU A 93 -1.10 -5.76 -4.07
CA LEU A 93 -2.50 -6.07 -3.86
C LEU A 93 -3.34 -5.90 -5.14
N PRO A 94 -4.16 -6.90 -5.50
CA PRO A 94 -5.10 -6.74 -6.60
C PRO A 94 -6.23 -5.76 -6.23
N VAL A 95 -6.61 -4.94 -7.20
CA VAL A 95 -7.74 -4.01 -7.11
C VAL A 95 -8.63 -4.22 -8.30
N VAL A 96 -9.94 -4.32 -8.04
CA VAL A 96 -10.96 -4.45 -9.08
C VAL A 96 -11.68 -3.11 -9.23
N VAL A 97 -11.70 -2.60 -10.46
CA VAL A 97 -12.49 -1.43 -10.83
C VAL A 97 -13.76 -1.90 -11.52
N GLY A 98 -14.90 -1.67 -10.88
CA GLY A 98 -16.22 -1.98 -11.43
C GLY A 98 -16.74 -0.92 -12.41
N PRO A 99 -17.76 -1.24 -13.20
CA PRO A 99 -18.37 -0.31 -14.16
C PRO A 99 -18.98 0.90 -13.46
N ALA A 100 -18.93 2.07 -14.11
CA ALA A 100 -19.58 3.28 -13.61
C ALA A 100 -21.11 3.08 -13.44
N PRO A 101 -21.76 3.76 -12.48
CA PRO A 101 -23.20 3.66 -12.27
C PRO A 101 -24.03 4.19 -13.44
#